data_AF-A3E3M5-F1
#
_entry.id   AF-A3E3M5-F1
#
_cell.length_a   1.000
_cell.length_b   1.000
_cell.length_c   1.000
_cell.angle_alpha   90.00
_cell.angle_beta   90.00
_cell.angle_gamma   90.00
#
_symmetry.space_group_name_H-M   'P 1'
#
loop_
_entity.id
_entity.type
_entity.pdbx_description
1 polymer ?
#
loop_
_entity_poly.entity_id
_entity_poly.type
_entity_poly.pdbx_seq_one_letter_code
_entity_poly.pdbx_strand_id
1 'polypeptide(L)'
;MSAVGVCAQIVHKLVTFPQGKTHTFCNVIKIGTFCRTVVWPCLPPLMMYQYIRAKDEDCYATEVFYYKSGSKDAKAFNDSSRVGISGHWRIQQDLETIRAAANQE
;
A
#
# COMPACT_ATOMS: atom_id res chain seq x y z
N MET A 1 48.68 26.65 -29.33
CA MET A 1 48.62 25.23 -28.90
C MET A 1 48.39 25.02 -27.39
N SER A 2 48.34 26.06 -26.55
CA SER A 2 48.15 25.91 -25.08
C SER A 2 46.68 25.78 -24.64
N ALA A 3 45.74 26.49 -25.27
CA ALA A 3 44.33 26.52 -24.88
C ALA A 3 43.61 25.16 -25.04
N VAL A 4 43.95 24.39 -26.07
CA VAL A 4 43.34 23.09 -26.36
C VAL A 4 43.68 22.05 -25.28
N GLY A 5 44.90 22.08 -24.75
CA GLY A 5 45.32 21.19 -23.67
C GLY A 5 44.63 21.50 -22.33
N VAL A 6 44.37 22.78 -22.04
CA VAL A 6 43.65 23.22 -20.84
C VAL A 6 42.17 22.80 -20.91
N CYS A 7 41.53 22.99 -22.07
CA CYS A 7 40.16 22.52 -22.29
C CYS A 7 40.04 21.00 -22.17
N ALA A 8 41.00 20.23 -22.71
CA ALA A 8 41.02 18.77 -22.59
C ALA A 8 41.16 18.29 -21.13
N GLN A 9 41.98 18.97 -20.32
CA GLN A 9 42.13 18.65 -18.89
C GLN A 9 40.89 19.00 -18.07
N ILE A 10 40.19 20.09 -18.40
CA ILE A 10 38.94 20.48 -17.74
C ILE A 10 37.81 19.52 -18.10
N VAL A 11 37.71 19.13 -19.38
CA VAL A 11 36.74 18.13 -19.86
C VAL A 11 37.01 16.76 -19.23
N HIS A 12 38.27 16.33 -19.16
CA HIS A 12 38.63 15.08 -18.49
C HIS A 12 38.23 15.12 -17.01
N LYS A 13 38.52 16.21 -16.27
CA LYS A 13 38.11 16.38 -14.87
C LYS A 13 36.59 16.47 -14.67
N LEU A 14 35.84 16.97 -15.66
CA LEU A 14 34.38 17.03 -15.66
C LEU A 14 33.73 15.68 -15.98
N VAL A 15 34.33 14.90 -16.89
CA VAL A 15 33.87 13.56 -17.25
C VAL A 15 34.23 12.54 -16.16
N THR A 16 35.37 12.72 -15.49
CA THR A 16 35.77 11.92 -14.32
C THR A 16 35.37 12.58 -13.00
N PHE A 17 34.29 13.38 -12.98
CA PHE A 17 33.75 13.96 -11.76
C PHE A 17 33.64 12.86 -10.70
N PRO A 18 34.08 13.10 -9.45
CA PRO A 18 34.16 12.04 -8.47
C PRO A 18 32.79 11.41 -8.34
N GLN A 19 32.73 10.10 -8.58
CA GLN A 19 31.65 9.27 -8.07
C GLN A 19 31.38 9.77 -6.66
N GLY A 20 30.16 10.28 -6.39
CA GLY A 20 29.80 10.93 -5.14
C GLY A 20 30.43 10.23 -3.93
N LYS A 21 30.89 10.98 -2.93
CA LYS A 21 31.70 10.50 -1.79
C LYS A 21 31.43 9.02 -1.48
N THR A 22 32.45 8.18 -1.43
CA THR A 22 32.35 6.72 -1.17
C THR A 22 31.36 6.35 -0.05
N HIS A 23 31.24 7.21 0.95
CA HIS A 23 30.24 7.15 2.02
C HIS A 23 28.78 7.10 1.54
N THR A 24 28.40 7.92 0.54
CA THR A 24 27.06 7.95 -0.05
C THR A 24 26.73 6.65 -0.78
N PHE A 25 27.67 6.09 -1.56
CA PHE A 25 27.47 4.78 -2.19
C PHE A 25 27.32 3.66 -1.16
N CYS A 26 28.16 3.64 -0.13
CA CYS A 26 28.04 2.68 0.96
C CYS A 26 26.68 2.78 1.66
N ASN A 27 26.15 3.99 1.86
CA ASN A 27 24.84 4.18 2.48
C ASN A 27 23.69 3.68 1.60
N VAL A 28 23.74 3.90 0.28
CA VAL A 28 22.74 3.35 -0.65
C VAL A 28 22.77 1.82 -0.64
N ILE A 29 23.95 1.21 -0.62
CA ILE A 29 24.09 -0.25 -0.53
C ILE A 29 23.55 -0.77 0.80
N LYS A 30 23.89 -0.13 1.92
CA LYS A 30 23.36 -0.50 3.25
C LYS A 30 21.84 -0.42 3.32
N ILE A 31 21.24 0.64 2.78
CA ILE A 31 19.78 0.81 2.72
C ILE A 31 19.16 -0.26 1.81
N GLY A 32 19.75 -0.53 0.65
CA GLY A 32 19.29 -1.58 -0.26
C GLY A 32 19.32 -2.98 0.37
N THR A 33 20.38 -3.29 1.11
CA THR A 33 20.49 -4.55 1.85
C THR A 33 19.48 -4.64 2.98
N PHE A 34 19.31 -3.59 3.78
CA PHE A 34 18.29 -3.53 4.84
C PHE A 34 16.87 -3.73 4.31
N CYS A 35 16.54 -3.11 3.18
CA CYS A 35 15.24 -3.26 2.56
C CYS A 35 14.98 -4.73 2.12
N ARG A 36 16.00 -5.43 1.62
CA ARG A 36 15.88 -6.85 1.24
C ARG A 36 15.83 -7.80 2.43
N THR A 37 16.57 -7.52 3.51
CA THR A 37 16.71 -8.45 4.64
C THR A 37 15.70 -8.25 5.74
N VAL A 38 15.20 -7.01 5.93
CA VAL A 38 14.30 -6.67 7.04
C VAL A 38 12.92 -6.26 6.52
N VAL A 39 12.86 -5.33 5.56
CA VAL A 39 11.57 -4.77 5.11
C VAL A 39 10.76 -5.81 4.33
N TRP A 40 11.35 -6.43 3.30
CA TRP A 40 10.63 -7.40 2.47
C TRP A 40 10.17 -8.67 3.18
N PRO A 41 10.90 -9.24 4.16
CA PRO A 41 10.40 -10.39 4.91
C PRO A 41 9.33 -10.02 5.95
N CYS A 42 9.40 -8.83 6.55
CA CYS A 42 8.49 -8.45 7.64
C CYS A 42 7.22 -7.72 7.16
N LEU A 43 7.29 -6.96 6.06
CA LEU A 43 6.19 -6.13 5.59
C LEU A 43 5.00 -6.95 5.04
N PRO A 44 5.18 -8.00 4.20
CA PRO A 44 4.07 -8.80 3.71
C PRO A 44 3.30 -9.54 4.81
N PRO A 45 3.94 -10.21 5.79
CA PRO A 45 3.22 -10.80 6.92
C PRO A 45 2.45 -9.77 7.75
N LEU A 46 3.03 -8.59 7.99
CA LEU A 46 2.37 -7.52 8.74
C LEU A 46 1.13 -7.00 7.99
N MET A 47 1.25 -6.76 6.69
CA MET A 47 0.15 -6.34 5.82
C MET A 47 -0.94 -7.41 5.77
N MET A 48 -0.57 -8.68 5.66
CA MET A 48 -1.50 -9.80 5.67
C MET A 48 -2.25 -9.90 7.00
N TYR A 49 -1.54 -9.72 8.11
CA TYR A 49 -2.16 -9.70 9.44
C TYR A 49 -3.18 -8.57 9.58
N GLN A 50 -2.84 -7.35 9.13
CA GLN A 50 -3.78 -6.23 9.11
C GLN A 50 -4.98 -6.49 8.20
N TYR A 51 -4.75 -7.08 7.02
CA TYR A 51 -5.82 -7.48 6.11
C TYR A 51 -6.79 -8.48 6.74
N ILE A 52 -6.27 -9.51 7.42
CA ILE A 52 -7.10 -10.51 8.10
C ILE A 52 -7.95 -9.85 9.18
N ARG A 53 -7.37 -8.97 10.01
CA ARG A 53 -8.15 -8.25 11.04
C ARG A 53 -9.25 -7.38 10.44
N ALA A 54 -8.95 -6.62 9.40
CA ALA A 54 -9.95 -5.79 8.72
C ALA A 54 -11.08 -6.64 8.13
N LYS A 55 -10.74 -7.78 7.53
CA LYS A 55 -11.75 -8.70 6.98
C LYS A 55 -12.61 -9.38 8.05
N ASP A 56 -12.03 -9.68 9.21
CA ASP A 56 -12.76 -10.26 10.33
C ASP A 56 -13.78 -9.24 10.89
N GLU A 57 -13.39 -7.98 11.03
CA GLU A 57 -14.28 -6.89 11.46
C GLU A 57 -15.44 -6.66 10.45
N ASP A 58 -15.16 -6.66 9.14
CA ASP A 58 -16.18 -6.54 8.09
C ASP A 58 -17.21 -7.69 8.14
N CYS A 59 -16.73 -8.93 8.32
CA CYS A 59 -17.60 -10.11 8.44
C CYS A 59 -18.47 -10.03 9.69
N TYR A 60 -17.89 -9.65 10.83
CA TYR A 60 -18.63 -9.49 12.09
C TYR A 60 -19.74 -8.44 11.96
N ALA A 61 -19.45 -7.28 11.36
CA ALA A 61 -20.46 -6.25 11.12
C ALA A 61 -21.63 -6.77 10.26
N THR A 62 -21.31 -7.57 9.24
CA THR A 62 -22.30 -8.19 8.35
C THR A 62 -23.21 -9.17 9.09
N GLU A 63 -22.63 -10.00 9.97
CA GLU A 63 -23.41 -10.93 10.81
C GLU A 63 -24.35 -10.17 11.75
N VAL A 64 -23.84 -9.16 12.46
CA VAL A 64 -24.65 -8.34 13.38
C VAL A 64 -25.80 -7.66 12.63
N PHE A 65 -25.53 -7.14 11.43
CA PHE A 65 -26.54 -6.50 10.60
C PHE A 65 -27.61 -7.51 10.13
N TYR A 66 -27.19 -8.70 9.68
CA TYR A 66 -28.12 -9.77 9.31
C TYR A 66 -29.01 -10.16 10.49
N TYR A 67 -28.44 -10.45 11.66
CA TYR A 67 -29.19 -10.81 12.86
C TYR A 67 -30.19 -9.72 13.29
N LYS A 68 -29.80 -8.45 13.22
CA LYS A 68 -30.68 -7.33 13.57
C LYS A 68 -31.75 -7.02 12.52
N SER A 69 -31.48 -7.32 11.24
CA SER A 69 -32.42 -7.05 10.14
C SER A 69 -33.69 -7.89 10.19
N GLY A 70 -33.65 -9.06 10.86
CA GLY A 70 -34.75 -10.04 10.85
C GLY A 70 -35.04 -10.66 9.48
N SER A 71 -34.19 -10.41 8.48
CA SER A 71 -34.32 -10.97 7.14
C SER A 71 -33.97 -12.45 7.12
N LYS A 72 -34.64 -13.22 6.26
CA LYS A 72 -34.36 -14.65 6.02
C LYS A 72 -33.44 -14.88 4.82
N ASP A 73 -33.16 -13.83 4.04
CA ASP A 73 -32.40 -13.91 2.80
C ASP A 73 -30.93 -13.64 3.04
N ALA A 74 -30.18 -14.65 3.50
CA ALA A 74 -28.74 -14.55 3.75
C ALA A 74 -27.93 -14.09 2.51
N LYS A 75 -28.40 -14.47 1.31
CA LYS A 75 -27.76 -14.12 0.04
C LYS A 75 -27.83 -12.62 -0.28
N ALA A 76 -28.77 -11.88 0.31
CA ALA A 76 -28.83 -10.42 0.13
C ALA A 76 -27.68 -9.70 0.85
N PHE A 77 -27.12 -10.32 1.90
CA PHE A 77 -26.10 -9.73 2.76
C PHE A 77 -24.69 -10.21 2.41
N ASN A 78 -24.55 -11.47 1.95
CA ASN A 78 -23.28 -12.02 1.51
C ASN A 78 -23.47 -12.89 0.26
N ASP A 79 -23.18 -12.32 -0.91
CA ASP A 79 -23.26 -13.01 -2.20
C ASP A 79 -21.87 -13.23 -2.80
N SER A 80 -21.34 -14.45 -2.64
CA SER A 80 -20.05 -14.87 -3.18
C SER A 80 -20.03 -14.99 -4.71
N SER A 81 -21.20 -14.96 -5.36
CA SER A 81 -21.30 -14.99 -6.83
C SER A 81 -21.03 -13.62 -7.48
N ARG A 82 -20.87 -12.56 -6.68
CA ARG A 82 -20.62 -11.20 -7.19
C ARG A 82 -19.13 -10.89 -7.34
N VAL A 83 -18.84 -10.04 -8.32
CA VAL A 83 -17.49 -9.71 -8.76
C VAL A 83 -16.66 -9.10 -7.62
N GLY A 84 -15.47 -9.65 -7.39
CA GLY A 84 -14.44 -9.04 -6.56
C GLY A 84 -14.39 -9.47 -5.10
N ILE A 85 -14.99 -10.60 -4.70
CA ILE A 85 -15.04 -11.03 -3.28
C ILE A 85 -15.73 -9.93 -2.42
N SER A 86 -16.48 -9.04 -3.08
CA SER A 86 -17.04 -7.82 -2.52
C SER A 86 -18.49 -8.05 -2.08
N GLY A 87 -18.84 -9.27 -1.63
CA GLY A 87 -20.21 -9.67 -1.28
C GLY A 87 -20.94 -8.69 -0.33
N HIS A 88 -20.18 -7.84 0.37
CA HIS A 88 -20.59 -6.78 1.29
C HIS A 88 -20.90 -5.41 0.66
N TRP A 89 -20.72 -5.21 -0.65
CA TRP A 89 -20.80 -3.89 -1.31
C TRP A 89 -22.13 -3.17 -1.08
N ARG A 90 -23.24 -3.93 -0.98
CA ARG A 90 -24.58 -3.39 -0.74
C ARG A 90 -24.75 -2.91 0.71
N ILE A 91 -24.20 -3.63 1.67
CA ILE A 91 -24.21 -3.23 3.10
C ILE A 91 -23.34 -1.99 3.29
N GLN A 92 -22.16 -1.93 2.65
CA GLN A 92 -21.32 -0.74 2.70
C GLN A 92 -22.06 0.47 2.10
N GLN A 93 -22.72 0.30 0.95
CA GLN A 93 -23.52 1.35 0.34
C GLN A 93 -24.72 1.78 1.20
N ASP A 94 -25.43 0.83 1.82
CA ASP A 94 -26.58 1.11 2.68
C ASP A 94 -26.12 1.81 3.98
N LEU A 95 -24.99 1.39 4.57
CA LEU A 95 -24.38 2.08 5.72
C LEU A 95 -23.88 3.48 5.36
N GLU A 96 -23.29 3.66 4.18
CA GLU A 96 -22.88 4.98 3.66
C GLU A 96 -24.11 5.89 3.49
N THR A 97 -25.21 5.34 2.98
CA THR A 97 -26.48 6.06 2.79
C THR A 97 -27.10 6.44 4.14
N ILE A 98 -27.11 5.54 5.13
CA ILE A 98 -27.57 5.83 6.49
C ILE A 98 -26.67 6.87 7.15
N ARG A 99 -25.34 6.78 6.99
CA ARG A 99 -24.39 7.77 7.51
C ARG A 99 -24.62 9.14 6.89
N ALA A 100 -24.80 9.23 5.57
CA ALA A 100 -25.08 10.48 4.88
C ALA A 100 -26.45 11.08 5.29
N ALA A 101 -27.44 10.23 5.58
CA ALA A 101 -28.74 10.69 6.07
C ALA A 101 -28.69 11.13 7.54
N ALA A 102 -27.89 10.47 8.39
CA ALA A 102 -27.77 10.77 9.82
C ALA A 102 -26.86 11.98 10.11
N ASN A 103 -25.80 12.16 9.30
CA ASN A 103 -24.92 13.31 9.35
C ASN A 103 -25.25 14.23 8.15
N GLN A 104 -26.34 14.99 8.27
CA GLN A 104 -26.61 16.09 7.34
C GLN A 104 -25.59 17.19 7.60
N GLU A 105 -24.49 17.20 6.84
CA GLU A 105 -23.66 18.41 6.66
C GLU A 105 -24.34 19.41 5.73
#